data_AF-A0A6P4ZVQ2-F1
#
_entry.id   AF-A0A6P4ZVQ2-F1
#
_cell.length_a   1.000
_cell.length_b   1.000
_cell.length_c   1.000
_cell.angle_alpha   90.00
_cell.angle_beta   90.00
_cell.angle_gamma   90.00
#
_symmetry.space_group_name_H-M   'P 1'
#
loop_
_entity.id
_entity.type
_entity.pdbx_description
1 polymer ?
#
loop_
_entity_poly.entity_id
_entity_poly.type
_entity_poly.pdbx_seq_one_letter_code
_entity_poly.pdbx_strand_id
1 'polypeptide(L)'
;MADKGETTTVLEFDIVKTAMICNPTGKGVLFERRRNRKSTLIWRNYLTEDKKSKALIWVHSYKSSPPAKGTYVVLEFADSRNFIFGSGNAIKPQLCVGEPDGTDLPDDPEDITTPTDPRVFLMKPSPHGSTDVVFAWKGSTNDVITLLPSPNARNKSSGPCGLMPEGNGPTLESQLFQLNLPLLRKADRASEAEMSDRLEVVPFPFPFLPPGLESEARQA
;
A
#
# COMPACT_ATOMS: atom_id res chain seq x y z
N MET A 1 -22.88 33.11 -18.85
CA MET A 1 -21.77 32.65 -18.00
C MET A 1 -21.91 31.15 -17.91
N ALA A 2 -21.07 30.39 -18.60
CA ALA A 2 -21.16 28.94 -18.61
C ALA A 2 -20.59 28.43 -17.28
N ASP A 3 -21.45 27.78 -16.51
CA ASP A 3 -21.07 26.99 -15.34
C ASP A 3 -20.06 25.95 -15.82
N LYS A 4 -18.79 26.10 -15.44
CA LYS A 4 -17.78 25.07 -15.68
C LYS A 4 -18.15 23.93 -14.75
N GLY A 5 -19.06 23.07 -15.20
CA GLY A 5 -19.43 21.86 -14.48
C GLY A 5 -18.17 21.09 -14.15
N GLU A 6 -17.71 21.19 -12.90
CA GLU A 6 -16.68 20.31 -12.37
C GLU A 6 -17.21 18.90 -12.48
N THR A 7 -16.69 18.14 -13.45
CA THR A 7 -16.99 16.73 -13.58
C THR A 7 -16.49 16.04 -12.32
N THR A 8 -17.40 15.77 -11.39
CA THR A 8 -17.13 15.04 -10.16
C THR A 8 -16.62 13.67 -10.53
N THR A 9 -15.39 13.34 -10.14
CA THR A 9 -14.83 12.02 -10.37
C THR A 9 -15.43 11.05 -9.35
N VAL A 10 -16.09 10.01 -9.85
CA VAL A 10 -16.67 8.94 -9.04
C VAL A 10 -15.76 7.72 -9.13
N LEU A 11 -15.51 7.10 -7.99
CA LEU A 11 -14.75 5.85 -7.87
C LEU A 11 -15.71 4.67 -7.68
N GLU A 12 -15.37 3.56 -8.33
CA GLU A 12 -16.02 2.27 -8.18
C GLU A 12 -14.95 1.24 -7.86
N PHE A 13 -15.13 0.48 -6.79
CA PHE A 13 -14.19 -0.57 -6.41
C PHE A 13 -14.05 -1.62 -7.52
N ASP A 14 -12.82 -2.11 -7.73
CA ASP A 14 -12.52 -3.09 -8.77
C ASP A 14 -11.99 -4.39 -8.17
N ILE A 15 -10.80 -4.33 -7.55
CA ILE A 15 -10.06 -5.52 -7.11
C ILE A 15 -9.10 -5.22 -5.96
N VAL A 16 -8.83 -6.22 -5.11
CA VAL A 16 -7.72 -6.19 -4.15
C VAL A 16 -6.57 -7.06 -4.66
N LYS A 17 -5.34 -6.54 -4.61
CA LYS A 17 -4.11 -7.31 -4.84
C LYS A 17 -3.19 -7.22 -3.63
N THR A 18 -2.47 -8.29 -3.34
CA THR A 18 -1.37 -8.24 -2.36
C THR A 18 -0.07 -7.95 -3.07
N ALA A 19 0.71 -6.98 -2.58
CA ALA A 19 2.00 -6.62 -3.14
C ALA A 19 3.00 -6.21 -2.06
N MET A 20 4.29 -6.34 -2.37
CA MET A 20 5.36 -5.60 -1.72
C MET A 20 5.69 -4.38 -2.59
N ILE A 21 5.72 -3.20 -1.99
CA ILE A 21 6.06 -1.96 -2.72
C ILE A 21 7.55 -1.71 -2.56
N CYS A 22 8.29 -1.87 -3.66
CA CYS A 22 9.74 -1.77 -3.71
C CYS A 22 10.18 -0.49 -4.43
N ASN A 23 11.40 -0.03 -4.19
CA ASN A 23 12.04 0.97 -5.02
C ASN A 23 12.74 0.31 -6.24
N PRO A 24 12.77 0.91 -7.44
CA PRO A 24 13.38 0.32 -8.64
C PRO A 24 14.86 -0.02 -8.51
N THR A 25 15.59 0.65 -7.60
CA THR A 25 16.98 0.28 -7.30
C THR A 25 17.11 -1.09 -6.63
N GLY A 26 15.99 -1.76 -6.35
CA GLY A 26 15.89 -3.09 -5.75
C GLY A 26 16.37 -3.13 -4.30
N LYS A 27 16.78 -1.98 -3.76
CA LYS A 27 17.50 -1.95 -2.51
C LYS A 27 16.59 -1.96 -1.31
N GLY A 28 15.29 -1.62 -1.41
CA GLY A 28 14.40 -1.62 -0.25
C GLY A 28 12.91 -1.61 -0.53
N VAL A 29 12.15 -1.86 0.54
CA VAL A 29 10.69 -2.08 0.55
C VAL A 29 10.04 -1.09 1.51
N LEU A 30 8.83 -0.63 1.19
CA LEU A 30 7.99 0.10 2.12
C LEU A 30 7.60 -0.78 3.31
N PHE A 31 7.69 -0.21 4.50
CA PHE A 31 7.54 -0.95 5.75
C PHE A 31 6.93 -0.07 6.82
N GLU A 32 6.01 -0.64 7.60
CA GLU A 32 5.46 0.02 8.77
C GLU A 32 6.41 -0.14 9.96
N ARG A 33 6.95 0.96 10.46
CA ARG A 33 7.67 0.97 11.74
C ARG A 33 6.77 1.49 12.85
N ARG A 34 6.46 0.61 13.81
CA ARG A 34 5.73 0.94 15.03
C ARG A 34 6.68 1.30 16.18
N ARG A 35 6.48 2.46 16.80
CA ARG A 35 7.21 2.90 18.01
C ARG A 35 6.26 3.67 18.93
N ASN A 36 6.20 3.30 20.21
CA ASN A 36 5.36 3.97 21.22
C ASN A 36 3.90 4.17 20.75
N ARG A 37 3.27 3.10 20.23
CA ARG A 37 1.91 3.10 19.62
C ARG A 37 1.73 3.97 18.37
N LYS A 38 2.74 4.71 17.92
CA LYS A 38 2.72 5.44 16.65
C LYS A 38 3.31 4.61 15.54
N SER A 39 2.61 4.55 14.42
CA SER A 39 3.08 3.92 13.18
C SER A 39 3.64 4.97 12.23
N THR A 40 4.73 4.61 11.55
CA THR A 40 5.41 5.48 10.59
C THR A 40 5.79 4.69 9.35
N LEU A 41 5.56 5.25 8.17
CA LEU A 41 6.03 4.64 6.94
C LEU A 41 7.53 4.89 6.79
N ILE A 42 8.28 3.81 6.62
CA ILE A 42 9.71 3.85 6.32
C ILE A 42 9.98 3.01 5.08
N TRP A 43 11.09 3.27 4.41
CA TRP A 43 11.67 2.31 3.47
C TRP A 43 12.83 1.60 4.17
N ARG A 44 13.02 0.31 3.84
CA ARG A 44 14.04 -0.52 4.46
C ARG A 44 14.68 -1.47 3.47
N ASN A 45 16.00 -1.54 3.49
CA ASN A 45 16.75 -2.26 2.47
C ASN A 45 16.79 -3.77 2.64
N TYR A 46 16.80 -4.20 3.89
CA TYR A 46 16.93 -5.60 4.24
C TYR A 46 15.82 -5.92 5.23
N LEU A 47 14.87 -6.72 4.77
CA LEU A 47 13.87 -7.36 5.60
C LEU A 47 14.35 -8.77 5.90
N THR A 48 14.39 -9.09 7.19
CA THR A 48 14.50 -10.48 7.64
C THR A 48 13.22 -11.23 7.26
N GLU A 49 13.27 -12.55 7.12
CA GLU A 49 12.12 -13.34 6.62
C GLU A 49 10.86 -13.15 7.48
N ASP A 50 11.02 -13.08 8.80
CA ASP A 50 9.97 -12.77 9.77
C ASP A 50 9.29 -11.39 9.57
N LYS A 51 9.95 -10.47 8.85
CA LYS A 51 9.46 -9.10 8.59
C LYS A 51 8.96 -8.91 7.18
N LYS A 52 9.26 -9.83 6.27
CA LYS A 52 8.77 -9.76 4.89
C LYS A 52 7.22 -9.83 4.86
N SER A 53 6.58 -10.59 5.76
CA SER A 53 5.10 -10.65 5.88
C SER A 53 4.48 -9.33 6.32
N LYS A 54 5.19 -8.60 7.21
CA LYS A 54 4.79 -7.27 7.70
C LYS A 54 4.97 -6.16 6.67
N ALA A 55 5.64 -6.44 5.56
CA ALA A 55 5.79 -5.53 4.44
C ALA A 55 4.72 -5.73 3.36
N LEU A 56 3.83 -6.72 3.53
CA LEU A 56 2.74 -6.96 2.60
C LEU A 56 1.70 -5.85 2.71
N ILE A 57 1.32 -5.33 1.55
CA ILE A 57 0.33 -4.28 1.40
C ILE A 57 -0.79 -4.82 0.52
N TRP A 58 -2.02 -4.69 0.97
CA TRP A 58 -3.19 -4.80 0.11
C TRP A 58 -3.37 -3.49 -0.64
N VAL A 59 -3.44 -3.64 -1.96
CA VAL A 59 -3.66 -2.59 -2.94
C VAL A 59 -5.09 -2.75 -3.43
N HIS A 60 -5.99 -1.99 -2.83
CA HIS A 60 -7.39 -1.89 -3.25
C HIS A 60 -7.44 -0.97 -4.45
N SER A 61 -7.84 -1.47 -5.62
CA SER A 61 -7.88 -0.71 -6.88
C SER A 61 -9.31 -0.29 -7.22
N TYR A 62 -9.45 0.89 -7.82
CA TYR A 62 -10.74 1.46 -8.21
C TYR A 62 -10.71 1.88 -9.68
N LYS A 63 -11.85 1.69 -10.35
CA LYS A 63 -12.17 2.35 -11.62
C LYS A 63 -12.67 3.76 -11.34
N SER A 64 -12.46 4.67 -12.28
CA SER A 64 -12.96 6.04 -12.17
C SER A 64 -13.80 6.44 -13.37
N SER A 65 -14.79 7.28 -13.11
CA SER A 65 -15.54 7.99 -14.13
C SER A 65 -15.46 9.50 -13.89
N PRO A 66 -14.85 10.29 -14.80
CA PRO A 66 -14.18 9.85 -16.02
C PRO A 66 -12.89 9.03 -15.75
N PRO A 67 -12.40 8.26 -16.74
CA PRO A 67 -11.15 7.51 -16.59
C PRO A 67 -9.95 8.43 -16.34
N ALA A 68 -9.19 8.15 -15.28
CA ALA A 68 -7.95 8.86 -14.98
C ALA A 68 -6.76 8.28 -15.77
N LYS A 69 -5.67 9.06 -15.86
CA LYS A 69 -4.38 8.60 -16.39
C LYS A 69 -3.61 7.82 -15.33
N GLY A 70 -4.18 6.70 -14.88
CA GLY A 70 -3.66 5.86 -13.81
C GLY A 70 -4.79 5.06 -13.15
N THR A 71 -4.49 4.43 -12.02
CA THR A 71 -5.45 3.67 -11.24
C THR A 71 -5.54 4.25 -9.84
N TYR A 72 -6.74 4.57 -9.37
CA TYR A 72 -6.91 4.97 -7.98
C TYR A 72 -6.73 3.75 -7.09
N VAL A 73 -6.01 3.93 -5.99
CA VAL A 73 -5.67 2.86 -5.06
C VAL A 73 -5.76 3.33 -3.61
N VAL A 74 -6.07 2.39 -2.74
CA VAL A 74 -5.87 2.51 -1.29
C VAL A 74 -4.86 1.46 -0.86
N LEU A 75 -3.94 1.86 0.02
CA LEU A 75 -2.83 1.03 0.48
C LEU A 75 -3.02 0.69 1.96
N GLU A 76 -3.14 -0.58 2.27
CA GLU A 76 -3.38 -1.10 3.63
C GLU A 76 -2.32 -2.15 3.98
N PHE A 77 -1.68 -2.06 5.13
CA PHE A 77 -0.76 -3.10 5.60
C PHE A 77 -1.53 -4.35 6.01
N ALA A 78 -1.21 -5.50 5.40
CA ALA A 78 -1.95 -6.73 5.61
C ALA A 78 -1.88 -7.28 7.05
N ASP A 79 -0.74 -7.09 7.74
CA ASP A 79 -0.53 -7.56 9.12
C ASP A 79 -1.24 -6.68 10.16
N SER A 80 -1.14 -5.36 10.02
CA SER A 80 -1.64 -4.42 11.03
C SER A 80 -3.00 -3.83 10.74
N ARG A 81 -3.53 -4.02 9.52
CA ARG A 81 -4.76 -3.36 9.01
C ARG A 81 -4.66 -1.83 8.95
N ASN A 82 -3.47 -1.26 9.11
CA ASN A 82 -3.29 0.19 9.05
C ASN A 82 -3.21 0.69 7.61
N PHE A 83 -3.89 1.80 7.33
CA PHE A 83 -3.82 2.45 6.03
C PHE A 83 -2.59 3.34 5.93
N ILE A 84 -2.02 3.46 4.73
CA ILE A 84 -1.17 4.57 4.35
C ILE A 84 -2.10 5.67 3.85
N PHE A 85 -1.97 6.88 4.38
CA PHE A 85 -2.83 8.00 3.99
C PHE A 85 -2.10 9.33 4.09
N GLY A 86 -2.56 10.32 3.33
CA GLY A 86 -2.09 11.69 3.47
C GLY A 86 -2.98 12.48 4.44
N SER A 87 -2.36 13.37 5.21
CA SER A 87 -3.03 14.31 6.11
C SER A 87 -2.43 15.70 5.96
N GLY A 88 -3.09 16.71 6.52
CA GLY A 88 -2.70 18.11 6.39
C GLY A 88 -3.36 18.80 5.21
N ASN A 89 -2.83 19.97 4.86
CA ASN A 89 -3.32 20.81 3.77
C ASN A 89 -2.32 20.83 2.60
N ALA A 90 -2.72 21.46 1.50
CA ALA A 90 -1.88 21.58 0.30
C ALA A 90 -0.52 22.29 0.53
N ILE A 91 -0.35 23.00 1.65
CA ILE A 91 0.90 23.72 1.98
C ILE A 91 1.85 22.82 2.79
N LYS A 92 1.31 21.95 3.64
CA LYS A 92 2.07 21.04 4.50
C LYS A 92 1.43 19.65 4.51
N PRO A 93 1.50 18.93 3.38
CA PRO A 93 1.04 17.57 3.30
C PRO A 93 1.94 16.66 4.14
N GLN A 94 1.35 15.68 4.82
CA GLN A 94 2.04 14.72 5.65
C GLN A 94 1.60 13.31 5.30
N LEU A 95 2.55 12.38 5.25
CA LEU A 95 2.25 10.97 5.06
C LEU A 95 2.13 10.28 6.43
N CYS A 96 1.01 9.61 6.64
CA CYS A 96 0.64 8.95 7.89
C CYS A 96 0.41 7.45 7.67
N VAL A 97 0.50 6.69 8.76
CA VAL A 97 0.12 5.26 8.79
C VAL A 97 -0.78 5.03 10.00
N GLY A 98 -1.94 4.44 9.77
CA GLY A 98 -2.96 4.20 10.79
C GLY A 98 -4.36 4.34 10.21
N GLU A 99 -5.31 4.67 11.07
CA GLU A 99 -6.66 5.06 10.69
C GLU A 99 -6.71 6.59 10.51
N PRO A 100 -7.30 7.11 9.42
CA PRO A 100 -7.49 8.54 9.26
C PRO A 100 -8.54 9.05 10.25
N ASP A 101 -8.30 10.22 10.84
CA ASP A 101 -9.30 10.88 11.68
C ASP A 101 -10.43 11.46 10.79
N GLY A 102 -11.68 11.04 11.01
CA GLY A 102 -12.85 11.62 10.33
C GLY A 102 -14.12 10.77 10.50
N THR A 103 -15.25 11.40 10.80
CA THR A 103 -16.54 10.72 11.00
C THR A 103 -17.25 10.32 9.70
N ASP A 104 -16.84 10.92 8.59
CA ASP A 104 -17.54 10.81 7.30
C ASP A 104 -16.77 9.93 6.30
N LEU A 105 -15.73 9.24 6.76
CA LEU A 105 -14.98 8.29 5.94
C LEU A 105 -15.61 6.90 6.10
N PRO A 106 -15.80 6.14 5.01
CA PRO A 106 -16.27 4.78 5.13
C PRO A 106 -15.22 3.93 5.85
N ASP A 107 -15.68 3.04 6.73
CA ASP A 107 -14.80 2.12 7.47
C ASP A 107 -14.08 1.18 6.49
N ASP A 108 -14.86 0.55 5.60
CA ASP A 108 -14.37 -0.35 4.57
C ASP A 108 -13.81 0.44 3.38
N PRO A 109 -12.60 0.10 2.89
CA PRO A 109 -12.01 0.80 1.76
C PRO A 109 -12.87 0.64 0.50
N GLU A 110 -13.49 -0.51 0.28
CA GLU A 110 -14.30 -0.82 -0.92
C GLU A 110 -15.48 0.13 -1.11
N ASP A 111 -15.96 0.78 -0.04
CA ASP A 111 -17.07 1.75 -0.07
C ASP A 111 -16.62 3.18 -0.42
N ILE A 112 -15.33 3.42 -0.66
CA ILE A 112 -14.81 4.72 -1.06
C ILE A 112 -15.25 5.05 -2.49
N THR A 113 -16.04 6.11 -2.63
CA THR A 113 -16.60 6.56 -3.92
C THR A 113 -15.98 7.84 -4.46
N THR A 114 -15.05 8.47 -3.73
CA THR A 114 -14.48 9.76 -4.11
C THR A 114 -12.96 9.79 -3.98
N PRO A 115 -12.24 10.51 -4.86
CA PRO A 115 -10.79 10.63 -4.78
C PRO A 115 -10.32 11.61 -3.70
N THR A 116 -11.23 12.31 -3.02
CA THR A 116 -10.89 13.27 -1.96
C THR A 116 -10.65 12.59 -0.60
N ASP A 117 -10.96 11.30 -0.47
CA ASP A 117 -10.63 10.50 0.70
C ASP A 117 -9.11 10.54 0.95
N PRO A 118 -8.65 10.82 2.19
CA PRO A 118 -7.23 10.93 2.52
C PRO A 118 -6.41 9.66 2.25
N ARG A 119 -7.05 8.49 2.22
CA ARG A 119 -6.43 7.18 1.95
C ARG A 119 -6.20 6.94 0.46
N VAL A 120 -6.85 7.70 -0.42
CA VAL A 120 -6.79 7.48 -1.87
C VAL A 120 -5.52 8.10 -2.46
N PHE A 121 -4.83 7.28 -3.25
CA PHE A 121 -3.73 7.67 -4.12
C PHE A 121 -4.06 7.34 -5.57
N LEU A 122 -3.59 8.13 -6.51
CA LEU A 122 -3.56 7.79 -7.93
C LEU A 122 -2.21 7.15 -8.24
N MET A 123 -2.21 5.86 -8.53
CA MET A 123 -1.06 5.11 -9.02
C MET A 123 -0.89 5.39 -10.51
N LYS A 124 0.15 6.16 -10.86
CA LYS A 124 0.45 6.57 -12.24
C LYS A 124 1.65 5.81 -12.78
N PRO A 125 1.65 5.40 -14.06
CA PRO A 125 2.87 4.88 -14.69
C PRO A 125 3.92 5.98 -14.78
N SER A 126 5.19 5.61 -14.62
CA SER A 126 6.32 6.49 -14.87
C SER A 126 6.34 6.92 -16.36
N PRO A 127 6.59 8.21 -16.66
CA PRO A 127 6.60 8.72 -18.03
C PRO A 127 7.75 8.14 -18.89
N HIS A 128 8.72 7.45 -18.30
CA HIS A 128 9.91 6.94 -18.99
C HIS A 128 9.75 5.52 -19.57
N GLY A 129 8.53 4.97 -19.64
CA GLY A 129 8.28 3.65 -20.23
C GLY A 129 8.79 2.48 -19.40
N SER A 130 9.11 2.71 -18.11
CA SER A 130 9.39 1.64 -17.15
C SER A 130 8.09 1.09 -16.55
N THR A 131 8.17 -0.08 -15.92
CA THR A 131 7.07 -0.65 -15.13
C THR A 131 6.90 0.04 -13.77
N ASP A 132 7.64 1.12 -13.53
CA ASP A 132 7.60 1.84 -12.27
C ASP A 132 6.37 2.73 -12.20
N VAL A 133 5.91 2.95 -10.96
CA VAL A 133 4.76 3.78 -10.67
C VAL A 133 5.10 4.88 -9.67
N VAL A 134 4.27 5.92 -9.69
CA VAL A 134 4.27 7.01 -8.72
C VAL A 134 2.91 7.01 -8.01
N PHE A 135 2.89 7.20 -6.70
CA PHE A 135 1.66 7.28 -5.90
C PHE A 135 1.34 8.72 -5.56
N ALA A 136 0.38 9.32 -6.27
CA ALA A 136 -0.04 10.70 -6.13
C ALA A 136 -1.24 10.84 -5.19
N TRP A 137 -1.12 11.64 -4.14
CA TRP A 137 -2.17 11.77 -3.12
C TRP A 137 -3.41 12.50 -3.66
N LYS A 138 -4.61 11.93 -3.43
CA LYS A 138 -5.91 12.45 -3.90
C LYS A 138 -6.02 12.70 -5.41
N GLY A 139 -5.20 12.03 -6.21
CA GLY A 139 -5.12 12.30 -7.65
C GLY A 139 -4.56 13.70 -8.00
N SER A 140 -4.04 14.44 -7.03
CA SER A 140 -3.32 15.70 -7.26
C SER A 140 -1.96 15.41 -7.89
N THR A 141 -1.55 16.19 -8.88
CA THR A 141 -0.20 16.13 -9.45
C THR A 141 0.88 16.63 -8.48
N ASN A 142 0.48 17.24 -7.37
CA ASN A 142 1.39 18.08 -6.58
C ASN A 142 2.02 17.37 -5.41
N ASP A 143 1.57 16.19 -5.01
CA ASP A 143 2.10 15.50 -3.81
C ASP A 143 2.13 14.00 -4.04
N VAL A 144 3.33 13.44 -4.02
CA VAL A 144 3.58 12.02 -4.26
C VAL A 144 4.37 11.40 -3.11
N ILE A 145 4.16 10.10 -2.86
CA ILE A 145 4.96 9.36 -1.89
C ILE A 145 6.43 9.43 -2.31
N THR A 146 7.28 9.86 -1.39
CA THR A 146 8.71 10.11 -1.63
C THR A 146 9.54 9.46 -0.53
N LEU A 147 10.59 8.74 -0.93
CA LEU A 147 11.61 8.22 -0.04
C LEU A 147 12.55 9.35 0.38
N LEU A 148 12.62 9.62 1.68
CA LEU A 148 13.46 10.68 2.22
C LEU A 148 14.81 10.12 2.68
N PRO A 149 15.87 10.94 2.68
CA PRO A 149 17.17 10.54 3.17
C PRO A 149 17.06 10.18 4.65
N SER A 150 17.80 9.15 5.08
CA SER A 150 17.87 8.82 6.50
C SER A 150 18.49 9.99 7.26
N PRO A 151 17.85 10.50 8.32
CA PRO A 151 18.40 11.60 9.12
C PRO A 151 19.67 11.18 9.86
N ASN A 152 19.95 9.87 9.98
CA ASN A 152 21.14 9.35 10.61
C ASN A 152 22.05 8.74 9.54
N ALA A 153 23.12 9.46 9.16
CA ALA A 153 24.05 9.05 8.12
C ALA A 153 24.71 7.67 8.34
N ARG A 154 24.71 7.20 9.60
CA ARG A 154 25.19 5.86 9.99
C ARG A 154 24.22 4.73 9.61
N ASN A 155 22.93 5.03 9.47
CA ASN A 155 21.91 4.04 9.13
C ASN A 155 21.33 4.34 7.73
N LYS A 156 22.12 4.01 6.70
CA LYS A 156 21.73 4.15 5.28
C LYS A 156 20.76 3.07 4.81
N SER A 157 20.43 2.09 5.64
CA SER A 157 19.59 0.95 5.28
C SER A 157 18.10 1.16 5.57
N SER A 158 17.72 2.31 6.14
CA SER A 158 16.32 2.70 6.30
C SER A 158 16.15 4.21 6.39
N GLY A 159 15.08 4.76 5.82
CA GLY A 159 14.74 6.17 5.93
C GLY A 159 13.23 6.41 6.02
N PRO A 160 12.80 7.62 6.41
CA PRO A 160 11.39 7.96 6.44
C PRO A 160 10.82 8.09 5.02
N CYS A 161 9.51 7.98 4.91
CA CYS A 161 8.77 8.36 3.70
C CYS A 161 7.93 9.60 3.99
N GLY A 162 7.65 10.41 2.97
CA GLY A 162 6.83 11.61 3.08
C GLY A 162 6.08 11.92 1.79
N LEU A 163 5.33 13.01 1.80
CA LEU A 163 4.73 13.60 0.59
C LEU A 163 5.60 14.76 0.13
N MET A 164 5.93 14.79 -1.15
CA MET A 164 6.61 15.91 -1.82
C MET A 164 6.07 16.08 -3.23
N PRO A 165 6.26 17.24 -3.85
CA PRO A 165 5.92 17.39 -5.26
C PRO A 165 6.65 16.44 -6.18
N GLU A 166 5.94 15.98 -7.20
CA GLU A 166 6.50 15.12 -8.23
C GLU A 166 7.72 15.80 -8.88
N GLY A 167 8.83 15.06 -8.97
CA GLY A 167 10.12 15.57 -9.46
C GLY A 167 10.99 16.26 -8.39
N ASN A 168 10.47 16.56 -7.21
CA ASN A 168 11.22 17.25 -6.14
C ASN A 168 11.82 16.29 -5.09
N GLY A 169 11.87 14.99 -5.38
CA GLY A 169 12.50 14.01 -4.50
C GLY A 169 14.03 14.19 -4.41
N PRO A 170 14.69 13.66 -3.36
CA PRO A 170 16.15 13.71 -3.21
C PRO A 170 16.91 13.11 -4.41
N THR A 171 16.31 12.11 -5.05
CA THR A 171 16.75 11.52 -6.32
C THR A 171 15.52 11.27 -7.19
N LEU A 172 15.69 11.18 -8.51
CA LEU A 172 14.57 10.85 -9.42
C LEU A 172 13.90 9.51 -9.03
N GLU A 173 14.69 8.55 -8.61
CA GLU A 173 14.22 7.22 -8.21
C GLU A 173 13.48 7.22 -6.86
N SER A 174 13.62 8.26 -6.02
CA SER A 174 13.02 8.31 -4.69
C SER A 174 11.49 8.37 -4.69
N GLN A 175 10.87 8.66 -5.84
CA GLN A 175 9.42 8.71 -6.02
C GLN A 175 8.89 7.57 -6.90
N LEU A 176 9.79 6.72 -7.39
CA LEU A 176 9.46 5.59 -8.23
C LEU A 176 9.34 4.34 -7.37
N PHE A 177 8.35 3.51 -7.72
CA PHE A 177 8.04 2.28 -7.01
C PHE A 177 7.69 1.15 -7.98
N GLN A 178 7.90 -0.08 -7.54
CA GLN A 178 7.51 -1.30 -8.23
C GLN A 178 6.60 -2.13 -7.32
N LEU A 179 5.52 -2.67 -7.88
CA LEU A 179 4.65 -3.61 -7.17
C LEU A 179 5.14 -5.02 -7.44
N ASN A 180 5.79 -5.61 -6.44
CA ASN A 180 6.21 -7.00 -6.49
C ASN A 180 5.10 -7.87 -5.90
N LEU A 181 4.41 -8.61 -6.76
CA LEU A 181 3.36 -9.54 -6.35
C LEU A 181 4.03 -10.80 -5.75
N PRO A 182 3.87 -11.07 -4.45
CA PRO A 182 4.48 -12.24 -3.84
C PRO A 182 3.82 -13.52 -4.37
N LEU A 183 4.62 -14.56 -4.61
CA LEU A 183 4.12 -15.89 -4.90
C LEU A 183 3.60 -16.54 -3.59
N LEU A 184 2.30 -16.47 -3.37
CA LEU A 184 1.65 -17.10 -2.23
C LEU A 184 1.50 -18.61 -2.49
N ARG A 185 2.21 -19.46 -1.74
CA ARG A 185 1.97 -20.92 -1.71
C ARG A 185 1.05 -21.27 -0.54
N LYS A 186 0.14 -22.22 -0.76
CA LYS A 186 -0.64 -22.83 0.33
C LYS A 186 0.34 -23.54 1.27
N ALA A 187 0.12 -23.40 2.58
CA ALA A 187 0.87 -24.15 3.56
C ALA A 187 0.48 -25.63 3.43
N ASP A 188 1.24 -26.39 2.64
CA ASP A 188 1.12 -27.84 2.64
C ASP A 188 1.62 -28.33 3.99
N ARG A 189 0.72 -28.96 4.76
CA ARG A 189 1.11 -29.72 5.94
C ARG A 189 2.03 -30.84 5.46
N ALA A 190 3.33 -30.67 5.71
CA ALA A 190 4.45 -31.60 5.43
C ALA A 190 5.30 -31.25 4.20
N SER A 191 6.32 -30.42 4.40
CA SER A 191 7.70 -30.73 3.95
C SER A 191 8.67 -29.66 4.45
N GLU A 192 9.45 -30.00 5.49
CA GLU A 192 10.53 -29.20 6.10
C GLU A 192 11.82 -29.13 5.24
N ALA A 193 11.76 -29.39 3.94
CA ALA A 193 12.97 -29.49 3.13
C ALA A 193 12.76 -28.79 1.78
N GLU A 194 13.05 -27.48 1.74
CA GLU A 194 13.75 -26.81 0.63
C GLU A 194 13.84 -25.29 0.90
N MET A 195 15.00 -24.88 1.43
CA MET A 195 15.40 -23.49 1.63
C MET A 195 15.67 -22.80 0.29
N SER A 196 14.89 -21.76 -0.04
CA SER A 196 15.32 -20.64 -0.89
C SER A 196 14.18 -19.62 -0.98
N ASP A 197 14.31 -18.54 -0.20
CA ASP A 197 13.66 -17.24 -0.43
C ASP A 197 12.11 -17.16 -0.30
N ARG A 198 11.51 -17.98 0.55
CA ARG A 198 10.04 -18.12 0.64
C ARG A 198 9.47 -17.53 1.92
N LEU A 199 8.39 -16.75 1.75
CA LEU A 199 7.57 -16.26 2.85
C LEU A 199 6.55 -17.32 3.28
N GLU A 200 6.70 -17.83 4.49
CA GLU A 200 5.69 -18.66 5.13
C GLU A 200 4.49 -17.80 5.56
N VAL A 201 3.29 -18.17 5.11
CA VAL A 201 2.03 -17.59 5.60
C VAL A 201 1.60 -18.42 6.80
N VAL A 202 1.59 -17.79 7.98
CA VAL A 202 0.93 -18.37 9.15
C VAL A 202 -0.59 -18.19 8.94
N PRO A 203 -1.40 -19.26 8.98
CA PRO A 203 -2.84 -19.11 8.84
C PRO A 203 -3.39 -18.34 10.05
N PHE A 204 -3.90 -17.12 9.81
CA PHE A 204 -4.76 -16.41 10.75
C PHE A 204 -6.16 -17.07 10.74
N PRO A 205 -6.89 -17.13 11.88
CA PRO A 205 -7.75 -18.26 12.18
C PRO A 205 -9.21 -18.12 11.70
N PHE A 206 -9.73 -19.27 11.22
CA PHE A 206 -11.11 -19.72 10.99
C PHE A 206 -12.03 -19.00 9.99
N PRO A 207 -12.52 -19.70 8.94
CA PRO A 207 -13.93 -19.58 8.58
C PRO A 207 -14.78 -20.21 9.70
N PHE A 208 -15.79 -19.49 10.18
CA PHE A 208 -16.89 -20.06 10.94
C PHE A 208 -17.48 -21.23 10.14
N LEU A 209 -17.26 -22.46 10.59
CA LEU A 209 -18.11 -23.57 10.19
C LEU A 209 -19.40 -23.46 11.01
N PRO A 210 -20.59 -23.39 10.39
CA PRO A 210 -21.83 -23.50 11.13
C PRO A 210 -21.89 -24.87 11.82
N PRO A 211 -22.44 -24.96 13.05
CA PRO A 211 -22.54 -26.22 13.77
C PRO A 211 -23.49 -27.15 13.02
N GLY A 212 -23.00 -28.31 12.55
CA GLY A 212 -23.85 -29.34 11.94
C GLY A 212 -23.25 -30.24 10.85
N LEU A 213 -21.99 -30.07 10.44
CA LEU A 213 -21.37 -30.90 9.39
C LEU A 213 -20.14 -31.69 9.88
N GLU A 214 -20.25 -32.34 11.04
CA GLU A 214 -19.20 -33.23 11.57
C GLU A 214 -19.44 -34.73 11.33
N SER A 215 -20.51 -35.14 10.65
CA SER A 215 -20.83 -36.57 10.54
C SER A 215 -21.10 -37.01 9.12
N GLU A 216 -20.12 -36.95 8.21
CA GLU A 216 -20.11 -37.75 6.97
C GLU A 216 -18.79 -37.60 6.19
N ALA A 217 -17.66 -38.07 6.74
CA ALA A 217 -16.49 -38.46 5.94
C ALA A 217 -15.42 -39.10 6.82
N ARG A 218 -15.61 -40.36 7.21
CA ARG A 218 -14.57 -41.39 7.42
C ARG A 218 -15.18 -42.73 7.87
N GLN A 219 -16.13 -43.22 7.07
CA GLN A 219 -16.24 -44.64 6.73
C GLN A 219 -16.44 -44.69 5.20
N ALA A 220 -15.33 -44.59 4.47
CA ALA A 220 -15.19 -44.96 3.07
C ALA A 220 -13.69 -45.17 2.81
#